data_AF-A0A7U6KSH0-F1
#
_entry.id   AF-A0A7U6KSH0-F1
#
_cell.length_a   1.000
_cell.length_b   1.000
_cell.length_c   1.000
_cell.angle_alpha   90.00
_cell.angle_beta   90.00
_cell.angle_gamma   90.00
#
_symmetry.space_group_name_H-M   'P 1'
#
loop_
_entity.id
_entity.type
_entity.pdbx_description
1 polymer ?
#
loop_
_entity_poly.entity_id
_entity_poly.type
_entity_poly.pdbx_seq_one_letter_code
_entity_poly.pdbx_strand_id
1 'polypeptide(L)'
;MNLWCVVEKGSEFGAHTLSGAVIEPRALNELIPDWKEKGAPLNVPATEDRFYYLNSATRSTQVPHSLIPGPMHNDGNYIVSLGNVVRWLAVQAEELEVMMFPGFPADDILYNDDGSVKGF
;
A
#
# COMPACT_ATOMS: atom_id res chain seq x y z
N MET A 1 -14.24 -16.65 19.31
CA MET A 1 -12.87 -16.38 18.83
C MET A 1 -12.90 -16.53 17.33
N ASN A 2 -12.73 -15.44 16.59
CA ASN A 2 -12.53 -15.54 15.15
C ASN A 2 -11.02 -15.70 14.93
N LEU A 3 -10.62 -16.78 14.25
CA LEU A 3 -9.21 -17.17 14.06
C LEU A 3 -8.69 -16.61 12.74
N TRP A 4 -8.62 -15.29 12.61
CA TRP A 4 -8.01 -14.67 11.42
C TRP A 4 -6.49 -14.70 11.58
N CYS A 5 -5.78 -15.21 10.56
CA CYS A 5 -4.33 -15.13 10.48
C CYS A 5 -3.89 -14.45 9.19
N VAL A 6 -2.77 -13.74 9.26
CA VAL A 6 -2.07 -13.17 8.13
C VAL A 6 -0.64 -13.68 8.17
N VAL A 7 -0.22 -14.30 7.08
CA VAL A 7 1.16 -14.76 6.89
C VAL A 7 1.89 -13.85 5.91
N GLU A 8 3.16 -13.58 6.19
CA GLU A 8 4.03 -12.74 5.35
C GLU A 8 5.38 -13.45 5.19
N LYS A 9 5.91 -13.50 3.96
CA LYS A 9 7.21 -14.12 3.66
C LYS A 9 8.38 -13.29 4.19
N GLY A 10 8.27 -11.96 4.10
CA GLY A 10 9.27 -11.02 4.60
C GLY A 10 9.49 -11.18 6.09
N SER A 11 10.70 -10.84 6.56
CA SER A 11 11.06 -10.89 7.99
C SER A 11 10.20 -9.96 8.87
N GLU A 12 9.50 -9.01 8.25
CA GLU A 12 8.50 -8.14 8.84
C GLU A 12 7.49 -7.72 7.76
N PHE A 13 6.29 -7.30 8.19
CA PHE A 13 5.31 -6.70 7.28
C PHE A 13 5.87 -5.45 6.63
N GLY A 14 5.80 -5.39 5.30
CA GLY A 14 6.36 -4.30 4.51
C GLY A 14 7.81 -4.51 4.04
N ALA A 15 8.54 -5.54 4.52
CA ALA A 15 9.93 -5.79 4.14
C ALA A 15 10.13 -6.01 2.63
N HIS A 16 9.16 -6.65 1.98
CA HIS A 16 9.18 -6.89 0.53
C HIS A 16 8.32 -5.90 -0.25
N THR A 17 7.76 -4.88 0.41
CA THR A 17 6.97 -3.84 -0.26
C THR A 17 7.89 -2.80 -0.88
N LEU A 18 7.91 -2.72 -2.21
CA LEU A 18 8.68 -1.74 -2.95
C LEU A 18 7.74 -0.89 -3.83
N SER A 19 7.66 0.41 -3.56
CA SER A 19 6.91 1.37 -4.37
C SER A 19 7.39 2.80 -4.11
N GLY A 20 7.40 3.65 -5.14
CA GLY A 20 7.56 5.11 -5.00
C GLY A 20 6.25 5.81 -4.66
N ALA A 21 5.38 5.15 -3.91
CA ALA A 21 3.94 5.37 -3.88
C ALA A 21 3.48 6.82 -3.65
N VAL A 22 2.43 7.17 -4.39
CA VAL A 22 1.52 8.28 -4.09
C VAL A 22 0.16 7.67 -3.80
N ILE A 23 -0.36 7.86 -2.59
CA ILE A 23 -1.61 7.26 -2.12
C ILE A 23 -2.75 8.27 -2.23
N GLU A 24 -3.81 7.89 -2.94
CA GLU A 24 -5.13 8.50 -2.81
C GLU A 24 -5.81 7.93 -1.55
N PRO A 25 -6.23 8.78 -0.59
CA PRO A 25 -6.54 8.32 0.75
C PRO A 25 -7.95 7.76 0.92
N ARG A 26 -8.81 7.69 -0.11
CA ARG A 26 -10.23 7.35 0.06
C ARG A 26 -10.45 5.97 0.65
N ALA A 27 -9.77 4.96 0.13
CA ALA A 27 -9.88 3.60 0.67
C ALA A 27 -9.40 3.54 2.13
N LEU A 28 -8.38 4.32 2.49
CA LEU A 28 -7.92 4.41 3.88
C LEU A 28 -8.92 5.18 4.76
N ASN A 29 -9.54 6.24 4.25
CA ASN A 29 -10.61 6.98 4.93
C ASN A 29 -11.83 6.09 5.21
N GLU A 30 -12.15 5.16 4.31
CA GLU A 30 -13.23 4.19 4.51
C GLU A 30 -12.84 3.09 5.51
N LEU A 31 -11.60 2.58 5.41
CA LEU A 31 -11.13 1.48 6.25
C LEU A 31 -10.84 1.91 7.70
N ILE A 32 -10.15 3.04 7.87
CA ILE A 32 -9.74 3.59 9.17
C ILE A 32 -9.95 5.11 9.14
N PRO A 33 -11.18 5.61 9.37
CA PRO A 33 -11.51 7.02 9.22
C PRO A 33 -10.66 7.99 10.06
N ASP A 34 -10.14 7.52 11.19
CA ASP A 34 -9.29 8.23 12.16
C ASP A 34 -7.79 7.91 12.01
N TRP A 35 -7.35 7.53 10.81
CA TRP A 35 -5.95 7.14 10.54
C TRP A 35 -4.95 8.26 10.88
N LYS A 36 -5.36 9.53 10.79
CA LYS A 36 -4.50 10.69 11.11
C LYS A 36 -4.20 10.73 12.60
N GLU A 37 -5.23 10.58 13.43
CA GLU A 37 -5.14 10.55 14.88
C GLU A 37 -4.37 9.31 15.36
N LYS A 38 -4.50 8.20 14.65
CA LYS A 38 -3.75 6.95 14.86
C LYS A 38 -2.32 6.98 14.32
N GLY A 39 -1.87 8.11 13.76
CA GLY A 39 -0.49 8.33 13.36
C GLY A 39 -0.05 7.56 12.11
N ALA A 40 -0.94 7.32 11.15
CA ALA A 40 -0.55 6.70 9.89
C ALA A 40 0.54 7.53 9.18
N PRO A 41 1.52 6.91 8.51
CA PRO A 41 2.69 7.60 7.96
C PRO A 41 2.42 8.30 6.62
N LEU A 42 1.29 9.03 6.50
CA LEU A 42 0.89 9.84 5.35
C LEU A 42 1.14 11.32 5.68
N ASN A 43 2.41 11.69 5.79
CA ASN A 43 2.83 13.01 6.32
C ASN A 43 3.21 14.03 5.23
N VAL A 44 3.38 13.58 3.98
CA VAL A 44 3.87 14.42 2.88
C VAL A 44 2.75 14.57 1.84
N PRO A 45 1.93 15.63 1.89
CA PRO A 45 0.94 15.87 0.86
C PRO A 45 1.64 16.15 -0.48
N ALA A 46 1.10 15.64 -1.57
CA ALA A 46 1.54 16.02 -2.91
C ALA A 46 1.10 17.46 -3.19
N THR A 47 2.04 18.31 -3.57
CA THR A 47 1.78 19.75 -3.77
C THR A 47 1.92 20.19 -5.23
N GLU A 48 2.57 19.40 -6.06
CA GLU A 48 2.81 19.72 -7.46
C GLU A 48 2.98 18.44 -8.29
N ASP A 49 2.32 18.40 -9.44
CA ASP A 49 2.52 17.40 -10.47
C ASP A 49 3.34 17.95 -11.62
N ARG A 50 4.48 17.31 -11.91
CA ARG A 50 5.30 17.63 -13.08
C ARG A 50 5.41 16.42 -14.00
N PHE A 51 4.85 16.56 -15.19
CA PHE A 51 4.94 15.53 -16.22
C PHE A 51 5.90 15.98 -17.31
N TYR A 52 6.84 15.11 -17.70
CA TYR A 52 7.82 15.40 -18.74
C TYR A 52 7.74 14.35 -19.84
N TYR A 53 7.66 14.82 -21.09
CA TYR A 53 7.88 13.99 -22.25
C TYR A 53 9.37 13.99 -22.58
N LEU A 54 10.00 12.81 -22.57
CA LEU A 54 11.43 12.67 -22.83
C LEU A 54 11.65 12.55 -24.35
N ASN A 55 12.10 13.64 -24.97
CA ASN A 55 12.27 13.71 -26.42
C ASN A 55 13.56 13.04 -26.91
N SER A 56 14.60 12.97 -26.07
CA SER A 56 15.89 12.32 -26.35
C SER A 56 16.65 12.06 -25.06
N ALA A 57 17.87 11.49 -25.16
CA ALA A 57 18.76 11.27 -24.01
C ALA A 57 19.16 12.57 -23.26
N THR A 58 19.06 13.73 -23.91
CA THR A 58 19.51 15.02 -23.36
C THR A 58 18.43 16.11 -23.38
N ARG A 59 17.21 15.79 -23.82
CA ARG A 59 16.13 16.78 -23.95
C ARG A 59 14.79 16.22 -23.47
N SER A 60 14.10 17.02 -22.68
CA SER A 60 12.70 16.79 -22.27
C SER A 60 11.87 18.06 -22.47
N THR A 61 10.57 17.87 -22.60
CA THR A 61 9.58 18.96 -22.65
C THR A 61 8.59 18.74 -21.52
N GLN A 62 8.40 19.76 -20.67
CA GLN A 62 7.37 19.70 -19.64
C GLN A 62 5.99 19.77 -20.30
N VAL A 63 5.13 18.83 -19.96
CA VAL A 63 3.74 18.82 -20.43
C VAL A 63 2.96 19.84 -19.60
N PRO A 64 2.22 20.78 -20.23
CA PRO A 64 1.33 21.68 -19.52
C PRO A 64 0.32 20.92 -18.66
N HIS A 65 0.07 21.40 -17.44
CA HIS A 65 -0.78 20.71 -16.47
C HIS A 65 -2.19 20.39 -17.01
N SER A 66 -2.78 21.29 -17.81
CA SER A 66 -4.10 21.07 -18.43
C SER A 66 -4.18 19.92 -19.44
N LEU A 67 -3.03 19.40 -19.89
CA LEU A 67 -2.94 18.25 -20.79
C LEU A 67 -2.60 16.95 -20.06
N ILE A 68 -2.35 17.00 -18.75
CA ILE A 68 -2.11 15.82 -17.94
C ILE A 68 -3.46 15.08 -17.75
N PRO A 69 -3.52 13.75 -17.93
CA PRO A 69 -4.73 12.98 -17.67
C PRO A 69 -5.17 13.11 -16.21
N GLY A 70 -6.47 13.29 -15.97
CA GLY A 70 -7.04 13.46 -14.63
C GLY A 70 -6.60 12.42 -13.57
N PRO A 71 -6.48 11.12 -13.89
CA PRO A 71 -5.98 10.13 -12.93
C PRO A 71 -4.54 10.33 -12.46
N MET A 72 -3.78 11.20 -13.12
CA MET A 72 -2.40 11.54 -12.75
C MET A 72 -2.31 12.82 -11.89
N HIS A 73 -3.44 13.46 -11.59
CA HIS A 73 -3.48 14.58 -10.66
C HIS A 73 -3.47 14.08 -9.23
N ASN A 74 -2.60 14.64 -8.41
CA ASN A 74 -2.35 14.19 -7.05
C ASN A 74 -2.85 15.16 -5.97
N ASP A 75 -3.73 16.09 -6.31
CA ASP A 75 -4.39 16.96 -5.34
C ASP A 75 -5.09 16.12 -4.25
N GLY A 76 -4.65 16.31 -2.99
CA GLY A 76 -5.18 15.56 -1.85
C GLY A 76 -4.54 14.18 -1.60
N ASN A 77 -3.59 13.77 -2.44
CA ASN A 77 -2.82 12.53 -2.27
C ASN A 77 -1.57 12.75 -1.41
N TYR A 78 -0.94 11.66 -0.99
CA TYR A 78 0.25 11.67 -0.14
C TYR A 78 1.40 10.88 -0.74
N ILE A 79 2.60 11.45 -0.73
CA ILE A 79 3.85 10.75 -1.05
C ILE A 79 4.26 9.94 0.18
N VAL A 80 4.51 8.64 0.02
CA VAL A 80 4.77 7.74 1.15
C VAL A 80 5.91 6.76 0.91
N SER A 81 6.48 6.27 2.01
CA SER A 81 7.15 4.97 2.01
C SER A 81 6.10 3.89 2.22
N LEU A 82 5.74 3.16 1.15
CA LEU A 82 4.66 2.17 1.22
C LEU A 82 4.95 1.05 2.20
N GLY A 83 6.21 0.62 2.35
CA GLY A 83 6.61 -0.35 3.36
C GLY A 83 6.30 0.13 4.79
N ASN A 84 6.45 1.42 5.08
CA ASN A 84 6.07 1.99 6.37
C ASN A 84 4.55 2.04 6.57
N VAL A 85 3.78 2.32 5.51
CA VAL A 85 2.31 2.24 5.55
C VAL A 85 1.86 0.81 5.85
N VAL A 86 2.42 -0.19 5.19
CA VAL A 86 2.12 -1.61 5.44
C VAL A 86 2.50 -2.01 6.86
N ARG A 87 3.66 -1.60 7.37
CA ARG A 87 4.05 -1.86 8.76
C ARG A 87 3.06 -1.24 9.75
N TRP A 88 2.60 -0.02 9.50
CA TRP A 88 1.57 0.61 10.33
C TRP A 88 0.23 -0.13 10.25
N LEU A 89 -0.21 -0.55 9.07
CA LEU A 89 -1.43 -1.35 8.90
C LEU A 89 -1.37 -2.68 9.64
N ALA A 90 -0.19 -3.33 9.70
CA ALA A 90 0.01 -4.55 10.47
C ALA A 90 -0.24 -4.34 11.97
N VAL A 91 0.21 -3.20 12.52
CA VAL A 91 -0.10 -2.83 13.92
C VAL A 91 -1.60 -2.65 14.12
N GLN A 92 -2.30 -1.99 13.17
CA GLN A 92 -3.75 -1.82 13.26
C GLN A 92 -4.51 -3.16 13.19
N ALA A 93 -4.02 -4.11 12.40
CA ALA A 93 -4.60 -5.46 12.34
C ALA A 93 -4.34 -6.26 13.62
N GLU A 94 -3.15 -6.15 14.20
CA GLU A 94 -2.80 -6.79 15.47
C GLU A 94 -3.66 -6.25 16.63
N GLU A 95 -3.94 -4.94 16.67
CA GLU A 95 -4.89 -4.32 17.62
C GLU A 95 -6.31 -4.88 17.51
N LEU A 96 -6.68 -5.43 16.36
CA LEU A 96 -7.96 -6.10 16.10
C LEU A 96 -7.91 -7.61 16.37
N GLU A 97 -6.89 -8.08 17.09
CA GLU A 97 -6.67 -9.48 17.47
C GLU A 97 -6.44 -10.43 16.27
N VAL A 98 -6.00 -9.90 15.12
CA VAL A 98 -5.54 -10.73 13.99
C VAL A 98 -4.19 -11.34 14.33
N MET A 99 -4.02 -12.64 14.07
CA MET A 99 -2.74 -13.32 14.29
C MET A 99 -1.77 -13.03 13.14
N MET A 100 -0.66 -12.35 13.44
CA MET A 100 0.29 -11.85 12.45
C MET A 100 1.57 -12.72 12.44
N PHE A 101 1.93 -13.30 11.29
CA PHE A 101 3.06 -14.22 11.15
C PHE A 101 4.03 -13.78 10.03
N PRO A 102 4.99 -12.89 10.33
CA PRO A 102 6.08 -12.58 9.40
C PRO A 102 7.09 -13.74 9.33
N GLY A 103 7.84 -13.83 8.24
CA GLY A 103 8.79 -14.91 7.96
C GLY A 103 8.15 -16.26 7.62
N PHE A 104 6.84 -16.30 7.38
CA PHE A 104 6.08 -17.52 7.11
C PHE A 104 5.53 -17.49 5.66
N PRO A 105 6.28 -17.96 4.67
CA PRO A 105 5.75 -18.12 3.32
C PRO A 105 4.69 -19.23 3.28
N ALA A 106 3.53 -18.94 2.70
CA ALA A 106 2.59 -19.97 2.25
C ALA A 106 3.15 -20.59 0.96
N ASP A 107 3.60 -21.84 1.03
CA ASP A 107 4.32 -22.52 -0.07
C ASP A 107 3.40 -23.41 -0.92
N ASP A 108 2.47 -24.12 -0.28
CA ASP A 108 1.53 -25.03 -0.94
C ASP A 108 0.08 -24.72 -0.54
N ILE A 109 -0.88 -25.10 -1.40
CA ILE A 109 -2.31 -24.99 -1.08
C ILE A 109 -2.81 -26.36 -0.64
N LEU A 110 -3.50 -26.40 0.50
CA LEU A 110 -4.14 -27.61 1.01
C LEU A 110 -5.58 -27.67 0.52
N TYR A 111 -5.99 -28.83 0.00
CA TYR A 111 -7.34 -29.07 -0.51
C TYR A 111 -8.07 -30.12 0.34
N ASN A 112 -9.40 -30.02 0.39
CA ASN A 112 -10.28 -31.07 0.89
C ASN A 112 -10.48 -32.16 -0.18
N ASP A 113 -11.07 -33.29 0.20
CA ASP A 113 -11.34 -34.42 -0.71
C ASP A 113 -12.30 -34.05 -1.86
N ASP A 114 -13.15 -33.04 -1.66
CA ASP A 114 -14.06 -32.50 -2.68
C ASP A 114 -13.40 -31.49 -3.63
N GLY A 115 -12.11 -31.22 -3.44
CA GLY A 115 -11.32 -30.27 -4.23
C GLY A 115 -11.42 -28.80 -3.78
N SER A 116 -12.16 -28.48 -2.70
CA SER A 116 -12.22 -27.11 -2.14
C SER A 116 -10.95 -26.76 -1.35
N VAL A 117 -10.61 -25.46 -1.28
CA VAL A 117 -9.44 -24.98 -0.52
C VAL A 117 -9.69 -25.13 0.98
N LYS A 118 -8.78 -25.83 1.66
CA LYS A 118 -8.73 -25.98 3.11
C LYS A 118 -7.83 -24.94 3.78
N GLY A 119 -6.78 -24.51 3.08
CA GLY A 119 -5.79 -23.56 3.58
C GLY A 119 -4.51 -23.61 2.76
N PHE A 120 -3.39 -23.32 3.42
CA PHE A 120 -2.03 -23.43 2.91
C PHE A 120 -1.13 -24.05 3.98
#